data_AF-A0A736M6X9-F1
#
_entry.id   AF-A0A736M6X9-F1
#
_cell.length_a   1.000
_cell.length_b   1.000
_cell.length_c   1.000
_cell.angle_alpha   90.00
_cell.angle_beta   90.00
_cell.angle_gamma   90.00
#
_symmetry.space_group_name_H-M   'P 1'
#
loop_
_entity.id
_entity.type
_entity.pdbx_description
1 polymer ?
#
loop_
_entity_poly.entity_id
_entity_poly.type
_entity_poly.pdbx_seq_one_letter_code
_entity_poly.pdbx_strand_id
1 'polypeptide(L)'
;MTIAALVLCLPLLLTGCGNSKNAPVPSVVILPETDTELTEATPVPPMPQPLTWGASLLWNADLLMALGQCNRDKASVREQETRRKEIYERRPEPGGGAAAR
;
A
#
# COMPACT_ATOMS: atom_id res chain seq x y z
N MET A 1 -13.34 59.50 20.34
CA MET A 1 -12.09 58.79 20.72
C MET A 1 -12.19 57.27 20.59
N THR A 2 -13.37 56.66 20.74
CA THR A 2 -13.58 55.21 20.63
C THR A 2 -13.53 54.67 19.18
N ILE A 3 -14.08 55.41 18.21
CA ILE A 3 -14.11 55.00 16.79
C ILE A 3 -12.70 54.98 16.19
N ALA A 4 -11.85 55.97 16.51
CA ALA A 4 -10.47 56.02 16.04
C ALA A 4 -9.62 54.85 16.57
N ALA A 5 -9.84 54.47 17.84
CA ALA A 5 -9.19 53.30 18.43
C ALA A 5 -9.66 51.98 17.79
N LEU A 6 -10.96 51.88 17.47
CA LEU A 6 -11.52 50.73 16.76
C LEU A 6 -10.94 50.60 15.34
N VAL A 7 -10.89 51.68 14.56
CA VAL A 7 -10.35 51.67 13.19
C VAL A 7 -8.85 51.34 13.17
N LEU A 8 -8.09 51.78 14.18
CA LEU A 8 -6.66 51.49 14.27
C LEU A 8 -6.37 50.03 14.71
N CYS A 9 -7.17 49.46 15.60
CA CYS A 9 -6.97 48.10 16.11
C CYS A 9 -7.57 46.99 15.23
N LEU A 10 -8.57 47.30 14.41
CA LEU A 10 -9.20 46.33 13.49
C LEU A 10 -8.20 45.65 12.52
N PRO A 11 -7.29 46.36 11.82
CA PRO A 11 -6.35 45.71 10.91
C PRO A 11 -5.36 44.77 11.63
N LEU A 12 -4.96 45.07 12.87
CA LEU A 12 -4.10 44.19 13.66
C LEU A 12 -4.77 42.85 14.00
N LEU A 13 -6.10 42.85 14.21
CA LEU A 13 -6.87 41.65 14.48
C LEU A 13 -7.10 40.80 13.22
N LEU A 14 -7.19 41.41 12.04
CA LEU A 14 -7.38 40.70 10.76
C LEU A 14 -6.08 40.08 10.20
N THR A 15 -4.89 40.55 10.60
CA THR A 15 -3.61 39.98 10.14
C THR A 15 -3.18 38.70 10.88
N GLY A 16 -3.95 38.23 11.87
CA GLY A 16 -3.58 37.10 12.72
C GLY A 16 -3.80 35.69 12.11
N CYS A 17 -4.65 35.54 11.09
CA CYS A 17 -5.08 34.20 10.62
C CYS A 17 -4.30 33.64 9.41
N GLY A 18 -3.38 34.40 8.81
CA GLY A 18 -2.72 33.99 7.55
C GLY A 18 -1.48 33.08 7.72
N ASN A 19 -0.88 33.03 8.91
CA ASN A 19 0.40 32.35 9.15
C ASN A 19 0.26 31.01 9.89
N SER A 20 -0.96 30.45 9.93
CA SER A 20 -1.19 29.08 10.37
C SER A 20 -0.46 28.13 9.42
N LYS A 21 0.74 27.67 9.80
CA LYS A 21 1.36 26.51 9.16
C LYS A 21 0.46 25.33 9.47
N ASN A 22 -0.22 24.79 8.45
CA ASN A 22 -0.96 23.54 8.61
C ASN A 22 0.01 22.53 9.23
N ALA A 23 -0.34 22.00 10.41
CA ALA A 23 0.43 20.92 11.00
C ALA A 23 0.51 19.78 9.97
N PRO A 24 1.65 19.10 9.81
CA PRO A 24 1.73 17.94 8.95
C PRO A 24 0.68 16.94 9.42
N VAL A 25 -0.42 16.81 8.68
CA VAL A 25 -1.39 15.75 8.93
C VAL A 25 -0.63 14.48 8.59
N PRO A 26 -0.47 13.54 9.53
CA PRO A 26 0.20 12.28 9.22
C PRO A 26 -0.58 11.66 8.06
N SER A 27 0.09 11.46 6.93
CA SER A 27 -0.51 10.74 5.81
C SER A 27 -0.73 9.31 6.29
N VAL A 28 -1.95 8.99 6.70
CA VAL A 28 -2.32 7.62 7.01
C VAL A 28 -2.27 6.85 5.69
N VAL A 29 -1.21 6.07 5.51
CA VAL A 29 -1.16 5.09 4.44
C VAL A 29 -2.07 3.95 4.86
N ILE A 30 -3.32 4.00 4.42
CA ILE A 30 -4.20 2.84 4.46
C ILE A 30 -3.62 1.87 3.43
N LEU A 31 -2.97 0.81 3.91
CA LEU A 31 -2.51 -0.26 3.04
C LEU A 31 -3.76 -1.00 2.54
N PRO A 32 -3.97 -1.13 1.22
CA PRO A 32 -5.02 -2.00 0.71
C PRO A 32 -4.91 -3.38 1.36
N GLU A 33 -6.05 -3.93 1.78
CA GLU A 33 -6.14 -5.29 2.27
C GLU A 33 -5.56 -6.24 1.21
N THR A 34 -4.75 -7.20 1.64
CA THR A 34 -4.15 -8.17 0.72
C THR A 34 -5.25 -9.07 0.19
N ASP A 35 -5.38 -9.17 -1.13
CA ASP A 35 -6.36 -10.06 -1.75
C ASP A 35 -6.21 -11.48 -1.18
N THR A 36 -7.30 -12.07 -0.70
CA THR A 36 -7.27 -13.40 -0.05
C THR A 36 -6.76 -14.48 -1.00
N GLU A 37 -7.09 -14.36 -2.29
CA GLU A 37 -6.62 -15.20 -3.40
C GLU A 37 -5.09 -15.23 -3.48
N LEU A 38 -4.42 -14.10 -3.18
CA LEU A 38 -2.96 -13.97 -3.21
C LEU A 38 -2.28 -14.77 -2.09
N THR A 39 -3.03 -15.10 -1.05
CA THR A 39 -2.57 -15.82 0.15
C THR A 39 -3.18 -17.20 0.27
N GLU A 40 -3.93 -17.65 -0.75
CA GLU A 40 -4.53 -18.97 -0.74
C GLU A 40 -3.43 -20.04 -0.68
N ALA A 41 -3.70 -21.09 0.09
CA ALA A 41 -2.76 -22.20 0.21
C ALA A 41 -2.68 -22.96 -1.13
N THR A 42 -1.47 -23.25 -1.58
CA THR A 42 -1.28 -24.13 -2.74
C THR A 42 -1.89 -25.52 -2.43
N PRO A 43 -2.85 -26.01 -3.24
CA PRO A 43 -3.46 -27.31 -3.03
C PRO A 43 -2.41 -28.43 -3.03
N VAL A 44 -2.47 -29.31 -2.04
CA VAL A 44 -1.57 -30.47 -1.95
C VAL A 44 -2.20 -31.65 -2.71
N PRO A 45 -1.53 -32.20 -3.73
CA PRO A 45 -2.02 -33.38 -4.44
C PRO A 45 -2.24 -34.56 -3.48
N PRO A 46 -3.39 -35.26 -3.55
CA PRO A 46 -3.70 -36.35 -2.64
C PRO A 46 -2.72 -37.52 -2.82
N MET A 47 -2.23 -38.06 -1.70
CA MET A 47 -1.36 -39.24 -1.74
C MET A 47 -2.15 -40.48 -2.22
N PRO A 48 -1.65 -41.22 -3.22
CA PRO A 48 -2.33 -42.41 -3.71
C PRO A 48 -2.27 -43.56 -2.68
N GLN A 49 -3.35 -44.34 -2.60
CA GLN A 49 -3.46 -45.52 -1.72
C GLN A 49 -3.96 -46.74 -2.52
N PRO A 50 -3.22 -47.86 -2.57
CA PRO A 50 -1.88 -48.06 -2.02
C PRO A 50 -0.81 -47.27 -2.79
N LEU A 51 0.25 -46.85 -2.11
CA LEU A 51 1.39 -46.17 -2.74
C LEU A 51 2.28 -47.19 -3.47
N THR A 52 1.89 -47.54 -4.69
CA THR A 52 2.74 -48.35 -5.59
C THR A 52 3.88 -47.50 -6.15
N TRP A 53 4.94 -48.14 -6.67
CA TRP A 53 6.07 -47.43 -7.28
C TRP A 53 5.65 -46.60 -8.51
N GLY A 54 4.74 -47.09 -9.34
CA GLY A 54 4.22 -46.32 -10.48
C GLY A 54 3.38 -45.13 -10.03
N ALA A 55 2.54 -45.31 -9.00
CA ALA A 55 1.73 -44.24 -8.43
C ALA A 55 2.60 -43.16 -7.75
N SER A 56 3.74 -43.53 -7.14
CA SER A 56 4.65 -42.56 -6.54
C SER A 56 5.31 -41.67 -7.59
N LEU A 57 5.65 -42.19 -8.78
CA LEU A 57 6.19 -41.37 -9.86
C LEU A 57 5.20 -40.30 -10.32
N LEU A 58 3.94 -40.68 -10.55
CA LEU A 58 2.88 -39.75 -10.93
C LEU A 58 2.63 -38.70 -9.85
N TRP A 59 2.52 -39.14 -8.59
CA TRP A 59 2.31 -38.22 -7.48
C TRP A 59 3.48 -37.26 -7.26
N ASN A 60 4.73 -37.69 -7.49
CA ASN A 60 5.89 -36.78 -7.48
C ASN A 60 5.83 -35.75 -8.61
N ALA A 61 5.36 -36.12 -9.80
CA ALA A 61 5.14 -35.16 -10.89
C ALA A 61 4.08 -34.11 -10.49
N ASP A 62 2.97 -34.54 -9.87
CA ASP A 62 1.93 -33.63 -9.37
C ASP A 62 2.47 -32.68 -8.29
N LEU A 63 3.27 -33.20 -7.36
CA LEU A 63 3.92 -32.39 -6.31
C LEU A 63 4.88 -31.34 -6.91
N LEU A 64 5.67 -31.73 -7.91
CA LEU A 64 6.57 -30.81 -8.61
C LEU A 64 5.80 -29.73 -9.38
N MET A 65 4.66 -30.07 -9.98
CA MET A 65 3.78 -29.08 -10.61
C MET A 65 3.22 -28.10 -9.59
N ALA A 66 2.71 -28.59 -8.44
CA ALA A 66 2.20 -27.74 -7.36
C ALA A 66 3.29 -26.79 -6.82
N LEU A 67 4.51 -27.29 -6.62
CA LEU A 67 5.66 -26.48 -6.22
C LEU A 67 6.02 -25.42 -7.28
N GLY A 68 5.96 -25.80 -8.57
CA GLY A 68 6.17 -24.89 -9.68
C GLY A 68 5.12 -23.78 -9.78
N GLN A 69 3.87 -24.05 -9.41
CA GLN A 69 2.83 -23.02 -9.28
C GLN A 69 3.10 -22.11 -8.08
N CYS A 70 3.33 -22.69 -6.90
CA CYS A 70 3.67 -21.93 -5.68
C CYS A 70 4.84 -20.96 -5.89
N ASN A 71 5.87 -21.38 -6.63
CA ASN A 71 7.00 -20.50 -6.94
C ASN A 71 6.63 -19.35 -7.89
N ARG A 72 5.70 -19.57 -8.83
CA ARG A 72 5.16 -18.53 -9.70
C ARG A 72 4.31 -17.53 -8.92
N ASP A 73 3.44 -18.02 -8.04
CA ASP A 73 2.60 -17.18 -7.18
C ASP A 73 3.47 -16.30 -6.26
N LYS A 74 4.53 -16.87 -5.69
CA LYS A 74 5.51 -16.11 -4.90
C LYS A 74 6.21 -15.02 -5.71
N ALA A 75 6.49 -15.27 -6.99
CA ALA A 75 7.09 -14.28 -7.86
C ALA A 75 6.11 -13.15 -8.20
N SER A 76 4.84 -13.47 -8.50
CA SER A 76 3.82 -12.47 -8.80
C SER A 76 3.53 -11.58 -7.58
N VAL A 77 3.43 -12.16 -6.37
CA VAL A 77 3.28 -11.40 -5.12
C VAL A 77 4.43 -10.39 -4.95
N ARG A 78 5.68 -10.82 -5.19
CA ARG A 78 6.86 -9.92 -5.09
C ARG A 78 6.79 -8.78 -6.10
N GLU A 79 6.38 -9.06 -7.34
CA GLU A 79 6.23 -8.05 -8.38
C GLU A 79 5.15 -7.03 -8.01
N GLN A 80 4.00 -7.49 -7.52
CA GLN A 80 2.93 -6.60 -7.07
C GLN A 80 3.38 -5.70 -5.91
N GLU A 81 4.11 -6.23 -4.94
CA GLU A 81 4.66 -5.46 -3.83
C GLU A 81 5.68 -4.42 -4.29
N THR A 82 6.56 -4.77 -5.24
CA THR A 82 7.48 -3.79 -5.85
C THR A 82 6.72 -2.66 -6.53
N ARG A 83 5.71 -2.98 -7.33
CA ARG A 83 4.86 -1.98 -8.00
C ARG A 83 4.12 -1.08 -7.00
N ARG A 84 3.62 -1.64 -5.89
CA ARG A 84 3.01 -0.85 -4.82
C ARG A 84 4.02 0.13 -4.23
N LYS A 85 5.25 -0.31 -3.92
CA LYS A 85 6.32 0.56 -3.40
C LYS A 85 6.66 1.70 -4.35
N GLU A 86 6.84 1.41 -5.64
CA GLU A 86 7.10 2.44 -6.66
C GLU A 86 5.99 3.50 -6.71
N ILE A 87 4.72 3.09 -6.59
CA ILE A 87 3.59 4.01 -6.52
C ILE A 87 3.66 4.88 -5.27
N TYR A 88 3.99 4.32 -4.11
CA TYR A 88 4.15 5.07 -2.87
C TYR A 88 5.30 6.08 -2.96
N GLU A 89 6.45 5.68 -3.50
CA GLU A 89 7.62 6.54 -3.67
C GLU A 89 7.38 7.69 -4.66
N ARG A 90 6.51 7.49 -5.66
CA ARG A 90 6.13 8.54 -6.62
C ARG A 90 5.16 9.59 -6.03
N ARG A 91 4.57 9.35 -4.86
CA ARG A 91 3.57 10.28 -4.29
C ARG A 91 4.22 11.64 -4.00
N PRO A 92 3.70 12.76 -4.54
CA PRO A 92 4.20 14.09 -4.20
C PRO A 92 3.96 14.40 -2.73
N GLU A 93 4.95 15.03 -2.08
CA GLU A 93 4.83 15.50 -0.71
C GLU A 93 3.61 16.44 -0.55
N PRO A 94 2.75 16.22 0.46
CA PRO A 94 1.61 17.08 0.71
C PRO A 94 2.11 18.46 1.15
N GLY A 95 2.11 19.43 0.22
CA GLY A 95 2.49 20.82 0.50
C GLY A 95 3.26 21.54 -0.62
N GLY A 96 3.66 20.86 -1.70
CA GLY A 96 4.51 21.46 -2.76
C GLY A 96 3.81 22.34 -3.81
N GLY A 97 2.50 22.55 -3.71
CA GLY A 97 1.72 23.20 -4.77
C GLY A 97 1.17 24.57 -4.39
N ALA A 98 2.01 25.62 -4.38
CA ALA A 98 1.60 27.04 -4.58
C ALA A 98 2.79 28.03 -4.49
N ALA A 99 3.96 27.72 -5.07
CA ALA A 99 5.10 28.66 -5.11
C ALA A 99 5.59 28.95 -6.55
N ALA A 100 4.71 28.83 -7.54
CA ALA A 100 5.00 29.18 -8.92
C ALA A 100 3.83 29.96 -9.52
N ARG A 101 3.78 31.27 -9.24
CA ARG A 101 3.36 32.37 -10.13
C ARG A 101 3.41 33.69 -9.40
#